data_AF-A0A2H0LJ73-F1
#
_entry.id   AF-A0A2H0LJ73-F1
#
_cell.length_a   1.000
_cell.length_b   1.000
_cell.length_c   1.000
_cell.angle_alpha   90.00
_cell.angle_beta   90.00
_cell.angle_gamma   90.00
#
_symmetry.space_group_name_H-M   'P 1'
#
loop_
_entity.id
_entity.type
_entity.pdbx_description
1 polymer ?
#
loop_
_entity_poly.entity_id
_entity_poly.type
_entity_poly.pdbx_seq_one_letter_code
_entity_poly.pdbx_strand_id
1 'polypeptide(L)'
;QFNQIRSQLSSLAGDTSYAGVSLIDDPADDQTMRVGDLSGAEITVKGGASSSEALGIGTAAGGYNGFATDADIDAALADLAGATRQVRSTTQRVGSDIAALTTRGQFTQNLSNTLQAAEDKLTGADLNEDAARQMALQLQDRFATAGLRFTVRTESLVADLLNTGRP
;
A
#
# COMPACT_ATOMS: atom_id res chain seq x y z
N GLN A 1 4.33 -46.21 8.67
CA GLN A 1 4.02 -44.95 9.40
C GLN A 1 4.97 -43.81 9.02
N PHE A 2 6.30 -43.93 9.18
CA PHE A 2 7.25 -42.84 8.84
C PHE A 2 7.10 -42.29 7.42
N ASN A 3 7.11 -43.16 6.40
CA ASN A 3 6.90 -42.73 5.01
C ASN A 3 5.50 -42.13 4.76
N GLN A 4 4.49 -42.53 5.54
CA GLN A 4 3.15 -41.96 5.45
C GLN A 4 3.13 -40.53 6.00
N ILE A 5 3.83 -40.27 7.12
CA ILE A 5 3.98 -38.93 7.67
C ILE A 5 4.80 -38.05 6.71
N ARG A 6 5.86 -38.58 6.09
CA ARG A 6 6.60 -37.88 5.02
C ARG A 6 5.70 -37.48 3.86
N SER A 7 4.82 -38.39 3.43
CA SER A 7 3.82 -38.08 2.40
C SER A 7 2.84 -37.01 2.87
N GLN A 8 2.35 -37.08 4.11
CA GLN A 8 1.44 -36.07 4.67
C GLN A 8 2.11 -34.70 4.77
N LEU A 9 3.40 -34.64 5.11
CA LEU A 9 4.18 -33.41 5.12
C LEU A 9 4.26 -32.80 3.71
N SER A 10 4.63 -33.61 2.71
CA SER A 10 4.69 -33.14 1.32
C SER A 10 3.31 -32.71 0.81
N SER A 11 2.24 -33.44 1.14
CA SER A 11 0.87 -33.05 0.79
C SER A 11 0.45 -31.75 1.46
N LEU A 12 0.77 -31.57 2.75
CA LEU A 12 0.46 -30.32 3.45
C LEU A 12 1.19 -29.13 2.83
N ALA A 13 2.46 -29.30 2.44
CA ALA A 13 3.21 -28.27 1.73
C ALA A 13 2.55 -27.92 0.38
N GLY A 14 2.13 -28.94 -0.39
CA GLY A 14 1.48 -28.74 -1.69
C GLY A 14 0.06 -28.19 -1.63
N ASP A 15 -0.66 -28.43 -0.53
CA ASP A 15 -1.99 -27.87 -0.33
C ASP A 15 -1.93 -26.36 0.04
N THR A 16 -0.76 -25.82 0.36
CA THR A 16 -0.60 -24.40 0.68
C THR A 16 -0.38 -23.55 -0.58
N SER A 17 -1.45 -22.90 -1.02
CA SER A 17 -1.39 -21.87 -2.07
C SER A 17 -2.27 -20.68 -1.70
N TYR A 18 -1.85 -19.48 -2.10
CA TYR A 18 -2.69 -18.29 -2.04
C TYR A 18 -2.70 -17.60 -3.40
N ALA A 19 -3.90 -17.36 -3.94
CA ALA A 19 -4.10 -16.75 -5.25
C ALA A 19 -3.29 -17.41 -6.39
N GLY A 20 -3.04 -18.73 -6.28
CA GLY A 20 -2.29 -19.51 -7.27
C GLY A 20 -0.77 -19.48 -7.11
N VAL A 21 -0.24 -18.94 -6.00
CA VAL A 21 1.19 -18.92 -5.69
C VAL A 21 1.47 -19.74 -4.44
N SER A 22 2.42 -20.66 -4.55
CA SER A 22 2.77 -21.61 -3.49
C SER A 22 4.19 -21.39 -3.01
N LEU A 23 4.35 -20.65 -1.90
CA LEU A 23 5.68 -20.27 -1.39
C LEU A 23 6.47 -21.41 -0.74
N ILE A 24 5.81 -22.52 -0.38
CA ILE A 24 6.45 -23.64 0.34
C ILE A 24 6.21 -25.01 -0.30
N ASP A 25 5.51 -25.06 -1.44
CA ASP A 25 5.36 -26.28 -2.23
C ASP A 25 6.68 -26.69 -2.90
N ASP A 26 6.72 -27.82 -3.58
CA ASP A 26 7.87 -28.34 -4.29
C ASP A 26 7.52 -28.66 -5.76
N PRO A 27 7.95 -27.82 -6.72
CA PRO A 27 8.83 -26.65 -6.55
C PRO A 27 8.13 -25.46 -5.88
N ALA A 28 8.89 -24.66 -5.13
CA ALA A 28 8.37 -23.44 -4.51
C ALA A 28 8.37 -22.27 -5.50
N ASP A 29 7.30 -21.48 -5.45
CA ASP A 29 7.18 -20.24 -6.19
C ASP A 29 7.76 -19.06 -5.40
N ASP A 30 8.12 -18.01 -6.14
CA ASP A 30 8.43 -16.69 -5.59
C ASP A 30 7.29 -15.72 -5.87
N GLN A 31 6.99 -14.85 -4.92
CA GLN A 31 6.03 -13.75 -5.13
C GLN A 31 6.78 -12.42 -5.22
N THR A 32 6.75 -11.80 -6.40
CA THR A 32 7.26 -10.43 -6.58
C THR A 32 6.12 -9.42 -6.49
N MET A 33 6.31 -8.37 -5.70
CA MET A 33 5.39 -7.26 -5.56
C MET A 33 6.11 -5.97 -5.92
N ARG A 34 5.51 -5.19 -6.83
CA ARG A 34 5.98 -3.85 -7.13
C ARG A 34 5.60 -2.90 -6.00
N VAL A 35 6.60 -2.25 -5.43
CA VAL A 35 6.46 -1.36 -4.28
C VAL A 35 6.87 0.07 -4.64
N GLY A 36 6.14 0.69 -5.54
CA GLY A 36 6.34 2.08 -5.94
C GLY A 36 5.49 2.45 -7.14
N ASP A 37 5.30 3.74 -7.32
CA ASP A 37 4.57 4.35 -8.43
C ASP A 37 5.45 4.51 -9.68
N LEU A 38 6.74 4.85 -9.52
CA LEU A 38 7.62 5.23 -10.65
C LEU A 38 9.01 4.57 -10.66
N SER A 39 9.50 4.03 -9.54
CA SER A 39 10.91 3.63 -9.42
C SER A 39 11.25 2.23 -9.92
N GLY A 40 10.26 1.41 -10.29
CA GLY A 40 10.47 -0.02 -10.58
C GLY A 40 10.92 -0.83 -9.36
N ALA A 41 10.82 -0.27 -8.14
CA ALA A 41 11.18 -0.98 -6.93
C ALA A 41 10.27 -2.19 -6.70
N GLU A 42 10.87 -3.31 -6.36
CA GLU A 42 10.19 -4.58 -6.13
C GLU A 42 10.64 -5.18 -4.81
N ILE A 43 9.71 -5.84 -4.12
CA ILE A 43 10.00 -6.76 -3.03
C ILE A 43 9.60 -8.14 -3.52
N THR A 44 10.56 -9.06 -3.53
CA THR A 44 10.33 -10.46 -3.85
C THR A 44 10.35 -11.27 -2.57
N VAL A 45 9.21 -11.85 -2.22
CA VAL A 45 9.11 -12.88 -1.19
C VAL A 45 9.60 -14.18 -1.81
N LYS A 46 10.75 -14.67 -1.35
CA LYS A 46 11.34 -15.90 -1.87
C LYS A 46 10.72 -17.12 -1.19
N GLY A 47 10.24 -18.05 -2.00
CA GLY A 47 9.75 -19.33 -1.54
C GLY A 47 10.86 -20.26 -1.08
N GLY A 48 10.47 -21.35 -0.42
CA GLY A 48 11.37 -22.42 -0.03
C GLY A 48 10.63 -23.74 0.09
N ALA A 49 10.97 -24.68 -0.79
CA ALA A 49 10.31 -25.97 -0.85
C ALA A 49 10.39 -26.71 0.49
N SER A 50 9.23 -27.17 0.95
CA SER A 50 9.06 -27.81 2.26
C SER A 50 8.52 -29.24 2.14
N SER A 51 8.66 -29.86 0.97
CA SER A 51 8.43 -31.30 0.81
C SER A 51 9.42 -32.09 1.66
N SER A 52 9.07 -33.32 2.02
CA SER A 52 9.97 -34.19 2.78
C SER A 52 11.31 -34.43 2.07
N GLU A 53 11.35 -34.42 0.73
CA GLU A 53 12.58 -34.57 -0.05
C GLU A 53 13.39 -33.28 -0.11
N ALA A 54 12.75 -32.12 -0.34
CA ALA A 54 13.41 -30.81 -0.35
C ALA A 54 13.98 -30.41 1.02
N LEU A 55 13.39 -30.93 2.11
CA LEU A 55 13.89 -30.79 3.47
C LEU A 55 14.99 -31.81 3.83
N GLY A 56 15.38 -32.69 2.90
CA GLY A 56 16.43 -33.68 3.09
C GLY A 56 16.04 -34.89 3.94
N ILE A 57 14.75 -35.11 4.20
CA ILE A 57 14.29 -36.26 4.96
C ILE A 57 14.27 -37.47 4.03
N GLY A 58 15.12 -38.47 4.27
CA GLY A 58 15.19 -39.71 3.49
C GLY A 58 13.99 -40.65 3.70
N THR A 59 13.86 -41.68 2.87
CA THR A 59 12.84 -42.73 3.09
C THR A 59 13.26 -43.67 4.21
N ALA A 60 12.30 -44.29 4.90
CA ALA A 60 12.60 -45.29 5.94
C ALA A 60 13.53 -46.40 5.42
N ALA A 61 13.23 -46.97 4.25
CA ALA A 61 14.00 -48.08 3.70
C ALA A 61 15.33 -47.64 3.06
N GLY A 62 15.32 -46.56 2.28
CA GLY A 62 16.50 -46.14 1.52
C GLY A 62 17.41 -45.16 2.26
N GLY A 63 16.82 -44.19 2.99
CA GLY A 63 17.57 -43.19 3.73
C GLY A 63 18.04 -43.67 5.10
N TYR A 64 17.28 -44.58 5.73
CA TYR A 64 17.51 -44.99 7.12
C TYR A 64 17.55 -46.52 7.30
N ASN A 65 17.79 -47.29 6.23
CA ASN A 65 17.96 -48.74 6.29
C ASN A 65 16.90 -49.50 7.13
N GLY A 66 15.65 -49.04 7.07
CA GLY A 66 14.54 -49.61 7.85
C GLY A 66 14.62 -49.39 9.36
N PHE A 67 15.45 -48.44 9.83
CA PHE A 67 15.75 -48.19 11.24
C PHE A 67 16.34 -49.41 11.95
N ALA A 68 17.19 -50.17 11.26
CA ALA A 68 17.75 -51.42 11.76
C ALA A 68 18.74 -51.22 12.92
N THR A 69 19.39 -50.06 13.00
CA THR A 69 20.38 -49.73 14.02
C THR A 69 20.12 -48.38 14.68
N ASP A 70 20.67 -48.16 15.87
CA ASP A 70 20.62 -46.86 16.55
C ASP A 70 21.26 -45.74 15.70
N ALA A 71 22.32 -46.06 14.96
CA ALA A 71 22.95 -45.11 14.05
C ALA A 71 22.01 -44.65 12.92
N ASP A 72 21.15 -45.55 12.41
CA ASP A 72 20.15 -45.20 11.40
C ASP A 72 19.07 -44.28 11.97
N ILE A 73 18.68 -44.50 13.23
CA ILE A 73 17.72 -43.66 13.95
C ILE A 73 18.32 -42.27 14.23
N ASP A 74 19.57 -42.22 14.67
CA ASP A 74 20.30 -40.97 14.93
C ASP A 74 20.46 -40.14 13.64
N ALA A 75 20.71 -40.79 12.50
CA ALA A 75 20.74 -40.14 11.20
C ALA A 75 19.38 -39.50 10.86
N ALA A 76 18.28 -40.24 11.05
CA ALA A 76 16.94 -39.71 10.83
C ALA A 76 16.59 -38.52 11.74
N LEU A 77 17.01 -38.57 13.00
CA LEU A 77 16.83 -37.46 13.95
C LEU A 77 17.65 -36.23 13.55
N ALA A 78 18.88 -36.43 13.08
CA ALA A 78 19.73 -35.35 12.59
C ALA A 78 19.13 -34.65 11.36
N ASP A 79 18.61 -35.42 10.40
CA ASP A 79 17.92 -34.90 9.22
C ASP A 79 16.65 -34.15 9.60
N LEU A 80 15.84 -34.69 10.53
CA LEU A 80 14.61 -34.02 10.98
C LEU A 80 14.91 -32.71 11.73
N ALA A 81 16.01 -32.66 12.48
CA ALA A 81 16.52 -31.42 13.08
C ALA A 81 17.03 -30.44 12.03
N GLY A 82 17.64 -30.93 10.94
CA GLY A 82 18.00 -30.15 9.76
C GLY A 82 16.79 -29.54 9.07
N ALA A 83 15.80 -30.37 8.73
CA ALA A 83 14.52 -29.97 8.15
C ALA A 83 13.83 -28.89 8.98
N THR A 84 13.78 -29.06 10.31
CA THR A 84 13.21 -28.06 11.23
C THR A 84 13.93 -26.72 11.16
N ARG A 85 15.28 -26.73 11.09
CA ARG A 85 16.07 -25.50 10.93
C ARG A 85 15.82 -24.83 9.58
N GLN A 86 15.68 -25.61 8.51
CA GLN A 86 15.39 -25.10 7.18
C GLN A 86 14.01 -24.44 7.13
N VAL A 87 12.95 -25.10 7.63
CA VAL A 87 11.60 -24.50 7.71
C VAL A 87 11.63 -23.19 8.50
N ARG A 88 12.27 -23.16 9.68
CA ARG A 88 12.40 -21.94 10.49
C ARG A 88 13.13 -20.82 9.75
N SER A 89 14.20 -21.14 9.01
CA SER A 89 14.93 -20.17 8.20
C SER A 89 14.05 -19.59 7.08
N THR A 90 13.28 -20.43 6.39
CA THR A 90 12.30 -19.97 5.38
C THR A 90 11.23 -19.09 6.03
N THR A 91 10.64 -19.49 7.17
CA THR A 91 9.65 -18.69 7.89
C THR A 91 10.20 -17.34 8.34
N GLN A 92 11.43 -17.27 8.84
CA GLN A 92 12.06 -16.00 9.26
C GLN A 92 12.23 -15.05 8.07
N ARG A 93 12.64 -15.59 6.92
CA ARG A 93 12.83 -14.81 5.70
C ARG A 93 11.51 -14.25 5.18
N VAL A 94 10.50 -15.12 5.02
CA VAL A 94 9.15 -14.72 4.62
C VAL A 94 8.56 -13.70 5.60
N GLY A 95 8.76 -13.89 6.91
CA GLY A 95 8.33 -12.94 7.94
C GLY A 95 8.99 -11.56 7.81
N SER A 96 10.30 -11.52 7.51
CA SER A 96 11.03 -10.28 7.26
C SER A 96 10.52 -9.56 6.02
N ASP A 97 10.27 -10.29 4.92
CA ASP A 97 9.75 -9.72 3.69
C ASP A 97 8.33 -9.16 3.88
N ILE A 98 7.47 -9.86 4.62
CA ILE A 98 6.13 -9.39 5.00
C ILE A 98 6.19 -8.14 5.88
N ALA A 99 7.13 -8.06 6.83
CA ALA A 99 7.30 -6.87 7.66
C ALA A 99 7.73 -5.64 6.83
N ALA A 100 8.61 -5.84 5.85
CA ALA A 100 9.00 -4.81 4.89
C ALA A 100 7.80 -4.35 4.03
N LEU A 101 7.02 -5.29 3.48
CA LEU A 101 5.80 -5.00 2.73
C LEU A 101 4.76 -4.24 3.57
N THR A 102 4.59 -4.63 4.84
CA THR A 102 3.66 -3.97 5.77
C THR A 102 4.08 -2.53 6.03
N THR A 103 5.37 -2.31 6.33
CA THR A 103 5.93 -0.96 6.54
C THR A 103 5.73 -0.09 5.29
N ARG A 104 5.95 -0.67 4.11
CA ARG A 104 5.74 0.03 2.84
C ARG A 104 4.27 0.37 2.60
N GLY A 105 3.36 -0.55 2.90
CA GLY A 105 1.92 -0.30 2.83
C GLY A 105 1.49 0.86 3.73
N GLN A 106 1.98 0.90 4.97
CA GLN A 106 1.73 2.01 5.89
C GLN A 106 2.28 3.33 5.37
N PHE A 107 3.50 3.34 4.85
CA PHE A 107 4.07 4.54 4.22
C PHE A 107 3.20 5.05 3.08
N THR A 108 2.77 4.17 2.17
CA THR A 108 1.93 4.55 1.02
C THR A 108 0.59 5.12 1.48
N GLN A 109 -0.04 4.53 2.50
CA GLN A 109 -1.29 5.05 3.05
C GLN A 109 -1.10 6.44 3.66
N ASN A 110 -0.03 6.64 4.45
CA ASN A 110 0.27 7.92 5.06
C ASN A 110 0.60 9.00 4.01
N LEU A 111 1.33 8.63 2.96
CA LEU A 111 1.61 9.50 1.83
C LEU A 111 0.32 9.90 1.12
N SER A 112 -0.57 8.94 0.82
CA SER A 112 -1.87 9.21 0.21
C SER A 112 -2.70 10.18 1.04
N ASN A 113 -2.82 9.95 2.36
CA ASN A 113 -3.55 10.84 3.25
C ASN A 113 -2.95 12.26 3.29
N THR A 114 -1.62 12.37 3.25
CA THR A 114 -0.91 13.66 3.24
C THR A 114 -1.15 14.41 1.93
N LEU A 115 -1.08 13.70 0.79
CA LEU A 115 -1.32 14.29 -0.52
C LEU A 115 -2.76 14.75 -0.67
N GLN A 116 -3.74 13.98 -0.17
CA GLN A 116 -5.14 14.39 -0.15
C GLN A 116 -5.35 15.66 0.68
N ALA A 117 -4.76 15.73 1.88
CA ALA A 117 -4.83 16.94 2.70
C ALA A 117 -4.11 18.15 2.06
N ALA A 118 -3.06 17.92 1.27
CA ALA A 118 -2.40 18.96 0.51
C ALA A 118 -3.28 19.45 -0.66
N GLU A 119 -3.91 18.54 -1.40
CA GLU A 119 -4.88 18.84 -2.46
C GLU A 119 -6.06 19.65 -1.92
N ASP A 120 -6.63 19.26 -0.78
CA ASP A 120 -7.70 19.99 -0.11
C ASP A 120 -7.27 21.41 0.30
N LYS A 121 -6.00 21.61 0.70
CA LYS A 121 -5.47 22.94 1.02
C LYS A 121 -5.21 23.79 -0.23
N LEU A 122 -4.66 23.18 -1.29
CA LEU A 122 -4.39 23.84 -2.56
C LEU A 122 -5.69 24.27 -3.26
N THR A 123 -6.73 23.45 -3.18
CA THR A 123 -8.06 23.77 -3.73
C THR A 123 -8.91 24.62 -2.77
N GLY A 124 -8.76 24.45 -1.46
CA GLY A 124 -9.57 25.13 -0.45
C GLY A 124 -9.07 26.52 -0.04
N ALA A 125 -7.80 26.86 -0.22
CA ALA A 125 -7.26 28.17 0.16
C ALA A 125 -7.70 29.30 -0.80
N ASP A 126 -7.95 29.00 -2.08
CA ASP A 126 -8.30 30.02 -3.08
C ASP A 126 -9.77 30.47 -3.00
N LEU A 127 -10.65 29.71 -2.31
CA LEU A 127 -12.06 30.09 -2.14
C LEU A 127 -12.25 31.36 -1.31
N ASN A 128 -11.39 31.62 -0.32
CA ASN A 128 -11.46 32.82 0.49
C ASN A 128 -10.97 34.06 -0.27
N GLU A 129 -9.91 33.94 -1.08
CA GLU A 129 -9.43 35.03 -1.91
C GLU A 129 -10.41 35.34 -3.04
N ASP A 130 -10.98 34.33 -3.69
CA ASP A 130 -12.06 34.52 -4.66
C ASP A 130 -13.33 35.11 -4.02
N ALA A 131 -13.71 34.68 -2.80
CA ALA A 131 -14.83 35.28 -2.09
C ALA A 131 -14.57 36.77 -1.75
N ALA A 132 -13.35 37.11 -1.32
CA ALA A 132 -12.95 38.49 -1.05
C ALA A 132 -12.91 39.34 -2.32
N ARG A 133 -12.41 38.79 -3.45
CA ARG A 133 -12.46 39.45 -4.76
C ARG A 133 -13.90 39.64 -5.25
N GLN A 134 -14.76 38.64 -5.11
CA GLN A 134 -16.17 38.77 -5.46
C GLN A 134 -16.88 39.84 -4.62
N MET A 135 -16.62 39.88 -3.32
CA MET A 135 -17.16 40.89 -2.43
C MET A 135 -16.65 42.29 -2.78
N ALA A 136 -15.35 42.41 -3.10
CA ALA A 136 -14.75 43.66 -3.57
C ALA A 136 -15.37 44.13 -4.90
N LEU A 137 -15.58 43.23 -5.86
CA LEU A 137 -16.27 43.51 -7.13
C LEU A 137 -17.72 43.97 -6.89
N GLN A 138 -18.47 43.30 -6.02
CA GLN A 138 -19.82 43.70 -5.66
C GLN A 138 -19.86 45.08 -4.97
N LEU A 139 -18.88 45.39 -4.13
CA LEU A 139 -18.74 46.71 -3.52
C LEU A 139 -18.42 47.80 -4.56
N GLN A 140 -17.51 47.51 -5.50
CA GLN A 140 -17.16 48.41 -6.59
C GLN A 140 -18.39 48.72 -7.48
N ASP A 141 -19.18 47.71 -7.83
CA ASP A 141 -20.41 47.87 -8.63
C ASP A 141 -21.47 48.71 -7.89
N ARG A 142 -21.62 48.48 -6.58
CA ARG A 142 -22.48 49.31 -5.72
C ARG A 142 -22.01 50.76 -5.68
N PHE A 143 -20.70 51.01 -5.57
CA PHE A 143 -20.14 52.37 -5.62
C PHE A 143 -20.31 53.03 -6.99
N ALA A 144 -20.11 52.31 -8.08
CA ALA A 144 -20.32 52.80 -9.43
C ALA A 144 -21.79 53.20 -9.67
N THR A 145 -22.72 52.34 -9.26
CA THR A 145 -24.17 52.62 -9.35
C THR A 145 -24.58 53.81 -8.48
N ALA A 146 -24.06 53.90 -7.25
CA ALA A 146 -24.31 55.03 -6.37
C ALA A 146 -23.72 56.34 -6.94
N GLY A 147 -22.52 56.29 -7.52
CA GLY A 147 -21.88 57.40 -8.22
C GLY A 147 -22.70 57.89 -9.42
N LEU A 148 -23.18 56.98 -10.27
CA LEU A 148 -24.07 57.33 -11.38
C LEU A 148 -25.37 58.00 -10.88
N ARG A 149 -26.01 57.45 -9.83
CA ARG A 149 -27.19 58.06 -9.22
C ARG A 149 -26.90 59.44 -8.63
N PHE A 150 -25.74 59.63 -8.02
CA PHE A 150 -25.31 60.92 -7.49
C PHE A 150 -25.08 61.93 -8.62
N THR A 151 -24.41 61.56 -9.70
CA THR A 151 -24.22 62.42 -10.88
C THR A 151 -25.56 62.80 -11.51
N VAL A 152 -26.46 61.85 -11.73
CA VAL A 152 -27.80 62.11 -12.27
C VAL A 152 -28.60 63.05 -11.35
N ARG A 153 -28.51 62.86 -10.03
CA ARG A 153 -29.17 63.76 -9.06
C ARG A 153 -28.55 65.16 -9.08
N THR A 154 -27.23 65.24 -9.21
CA THR A 154 -26.51 66.52 -9.29
C THR A 154 -26.85 67.26 -10.58
N GLU A 155 -26.93 66.56 -11.73
CA GLU A 155 -27.39 67.11 -13.00
C GLU A 155 -28.84 67.60 -12.91
N SER A 156 -29.74 66.85 -12.26
CA SER A 156 -31.12 67.31 -12.04
C SER A 156 -31.20 68.54 -11.14
N LEU A 157 -30.38 68.62 -10.08
CA LEU A 157 -30.33 69.78 -9.18
C LEU A 157 -29.76 71.02 -9.88
N VAL A 158 -28.75 70.85 -10.74
CA VAL A 158 -28.20 71.92 -11.57
C VAL A 158 -29.22 72.36 -12.62
N ALA A 159 -29.92 71.43 -13.27
CA ALA A 159 -31.00 71.77 -14.19
C ALA A 159 -32.15 72.50 -13.48
N ASP A 160 -32.51 72.11 -12.26
CA ASP A 160 -33.54 72.76 -11.46
C ASP A 160 -33.10 74.15 -10.97
N LEU A 161 -31.82 74.34 -10.62
CA LEU A 161 -31.20 75.65 -10.35
C LEU A 161 -31.18 76.56 -11.59
N LEU A 162 -30.89 76.00 -12.77
CA LEU A 162 -30.92 76.74 -14.04
C LEU A 162 -32.35 77.07 -14.48
N ASN A 163 -33.34 76.26 -14.08
CA ASN A 163 -34.75 76.50 -14.37
C ASN A 163 -35.38 77.49 -13.38
N THR A 164 -34.97 77.50 -12.11
CA THR A 164 -35.37 78.48 -11.08
C THR A 164 -34.58 79.79 -11.13
N GLY A 165 -33.50 79.85 -11.91
CA GLY A 165 -32.66 81.03 -12.12
C GLY A 165 -32.96 81.84 -13.40
N ARG A 166 -34.04 81.55 -14.14
CA ARG A 166 -34.53 82.42 -15.23
C ARG A 166 -35.63 83.35 -14.69
N PRO A 167 -35.51 84.68 -14.92
CA PRO A 167 -36.42 85.69 -14.35
C PRO A 167 -37.87 85.55 -14.85
#